data_AF-B4VNP5-F1
#
_entry.id   AF-B4VNP5-F1
#
_cell.length_a   1.000
_cell.length_b   1.000
_cell.length_c   1.000
_cell.angle_alpha   90.00
_cell.angle_beta   90.00
_cell.angle_gamma   90.00
#
_symmetry.space_group_name_H-M   'P 1'
#
loop_
_entity.id
_entity.type
_entity.pdbx_description
1 polymer ?
#
loop_
_entity_poly.entity_id
_entity_poly.type
_entity_poly.pdbx_seq_one_letter_code
_entity_poly.pdbx_strand_id
1 'polypeptide(L)'
;MNPQNTDNSTVFDTLWAILGELHQKLGDRFELYLEPASQSLQQFSSPDGRVQGSLRAFSGAEIDWLVHSHLKNPMLNFSTMRLKVVLKGQVLKHTIMIKIL
;
A
#
# COMPACT_ATOMS: atom_id res chain seq x y z
N MET A 1 16.14 18.68 21.64
CA MET A 1 16.23 18.43 20.19
C MET A 1 14.88 18.79 19.60
N ASN A 2 14.85 19.78 18.71
CA ASN A 2 13.63 20.16 17.99
C ASN A 2 13.47 19.13 16.86
N PRO A 3 12.50 18.19 16.91
CA PRO A 3 12.29 17.32 15.77
C PRO A 3 11.82 18.24 14.65
N GLN A 4 12.54 18.26 13.53
CA GLN A 4 12.12 19.06 12.39
C GLN A 4 10.65 18.70 12.10
N ASN A 5 9.78 19.70 12.21
CA ASN A 5 8.37 19.61 11.84
C ASN A 5 8.30 19.57 10.31
N THR A 6 8.89 18.54 9.73
CA THR A 6 8.93 18.34 8.29
C THR A 6 7.63 17.68 7.91
N ASP A 7 6.71 18.48 7.39
CA ASP A 7 5.50 17.97 6.78
C ASP A 7 5.88 17.09 5.58
N ASN A 8 5.79 15.78 5.77
CA ASN A 8 6.11 14.78 4.76
C ASN A 8 4.92 14.47 3.83
N SER A 9 3.81 15.20 3.91
CA SER A 9 2.61 14.96 3.10
C SER A 9 2.91 14.97 1.60
N THR A 10 3.71 15.93 1.12
CA THR A 10 4.07 16.04 -0.30
C THR A 10 4.88 14.83 -0.78
N VAL A 11 5.82 14.34 0.04
CA VAL A 11 6.64 13.16 -0.28
C VAL A 11 5.77 11.91 -0.27
N PHE A 12 4.86 11.80 0.70
CA PHE A 12 3.88 10.72 0.75
C PHE A 12 3.02 10.68 -0.50
N ASP A 13 2.40 11.80 -0.88
CA ASP A 13 1.52 11.87 -2.05
C ASP A 13 2.26 11.52 -3.34
N THR A 14 3.50 12.00 -3.49
CA THR A 14 4.35 11.69 -4.64
C THR A 14 4.66 10.19 -4.74
N LEU A 15 5.12 9.59 -3.64
CA LEU A 15 5.48 8.16 -3.63
C LEU A 15 4.25 7.27 -3.72
N TRP A 16 3.11 7.71 -3.17
CA TRP A 16 1.84 7.02 -3.31
C TRP A 16 1.32 7.06 -4.75
N ALA A 17 1.48 8.18 -5.45
CA ALA A 17 1.16 8.27 -6.87
C ALA A 17 2.00 7.28 -7.71
N ILE A 18 3.31 7.20 -7.46
CA ILE A 18 4.19 6.23 -8.14
C ILE A 18 3.77 4.78 -7.88
N LEU A 19 3.40 4.44 -6.63
CA LEU A 19 2.87 3.10 -6.32
C LEU A 19 1.52 2.85 -6.99
N GLY A 20 0.67 3.88 -7.11
CA GLY A 20 -0.58 3.84 -7.86
C GLY A 20 -0.36 3.54 -9.35
N GLU A 21 0.62 4.19 -9.98
CA GLU A 21 0.98 3.92 -11.37
C GLU A 21 1.52 2.50 -11.57
N LEU A 22 2.35 2.00 -10.64
CA LEU A 22 2.82 0.62 -10.69
C LEU A 22 1.67 -0.38 -10.53
N HIS A 23 0.73 -0.11 -9.62
CA HIS A 23 -0.48 -0.91 -9.47
C HIS A 23 -1.34 -0.90 -10.76
N GLN A 24 -1.50 0.26 -11.40
CA GLN A 24 -2.24 0.36 -12.66
C GLN A 24 -1.58 -0.47 -13.77
N LYS A 25 -0.26 -0.38 -13.94
CA LYS A 25 0.48 -1.20 -14.92
C LYS A 25 0.33 -2.70 -14.68
N LEU A 26 0.16 -3.13 -13.42
CA LEU A 26 -0.15 -4.53 -13.09
C LEU A 26 -1.58 -4.88 -13.49
N GLY A 27 -2.56 -4.00 -13.25
CA GLY A 27 -3.95 -4.19 -13.68
C GLY A 27 -4.15 -4.14 -15.20
N ASP A 28 -3.30 -3.41 -15.93
CA ASP A 28 -3.33 -3.40 -17.40
C ASP A 28 -2.75 -4.70 -17.99
N ARG A 29 -1.83 -5.35 -17.24
CA ARG A 29 -1.15 -6.58 -17.67
C ARG A 29 -1.87 -7.85 -17.24
N PHE A 30 -2.47 -7.85 -16.05
CA PHE A 30 -3.09 -9.03 -15.45
C PHE A 30 -4.55 -8.76 -15.14
N GLU A 31 -5.39 -9.77 -15.31
CA GLU A 31 -6.75 -9.71 -14.82
C GLU A 31 -6.77 -9.83 -13.28
N LEU A 32 -7.19 -8.77 -12.61
CA LEU A 32 -7.20 -8.65 -11.15
C LEU A 32 -8.63 -8.61 -10.60
N TYR A 33 -8.89 -9.44 -9.62
CA TYR A 33 -10.14 -9.52 -8.88
C TYR A 33 -9.90 -9.09 -7.44
N LEU A 34 -10.68 -8.13 -6.95
CA LEU A 34 -10.59 -7.67 -5.57
C LEU A 34 -11.04 -8.80 -4.63
N GLU A 35 -10.20 -9.10 -3.64
CA GLU A 35 -10.50 -10.10 -2.62
C GLU A 35 -11.60 -9.60 -1.67
N PRO A 36 -12.75 -10.30 -1.55
CA PRO A 36 -13.85 -9.88 -0.66
C PRO A 36 -13.41 -9.67 0.79
N ALA A 37 -12.47 -10.48 1.26
CA ALA A 37 -11.90 -10.37 2.61
C ALA A 37 -11.20 -9.03 2.88
N SER A 38 -10.77 -8.32 1.83
CA SER A 38 -10.14 -7.00 1.96
C SER A 38 -11.13 -5.83 1.95
N GLN A 39 -12.43 -6.09 1.77
CA GLN A 39 -13.43 -5.03 1.63
C GLN A 39 -13.53 -4.15 2.89
N SER A 40 -13.47 -4.75 4.08
CA SER A 40 -13.45 -4.03 5.36
C SER A 40 -12.12 -3.31 5.64
N LEU A 41 -11.07 -3.62 4.88
CA LEU A 41 -9.73 -3.07 5.05
C LEU A 41 -9.40 -1.99 4.03
N GLN A 42 -10.29 -1.70 3.08
CA GLN A 42 -10.05 -0.65 2.08
C GLN A 42 -9.83 0.72 2.71
N GLN A 43 -10.46 0.98 3.87
CA GLN A 43 -10.14 2.09 4.75
C GLN A 43 -10.34 1.62 6.18
N PHE A 44 -9.34 1.85 7.03
CA PHE A 44 -9.42 1.53 8.45
C PHE A 44 -8.74 2.60 9.28
N SER A 45 -9.09 2.64 10.56
CA SER A 45 -8.47 3.53 11.55
C SER A 45 -8.29 2.79 12.87
N SER A 46 -7.28 3.17 13.64
CA SER A 46 -7.15 2.73 15.04
C SER A 46 -8.33 3.24 15.87
N PRO A 47 -8.63 2.61 17.03
CA PRO A 47 -9.73 3.06 17.90
C PRO A 47 -9.62 4.53 18.35
N ASP A 48 -8.39 5.05 18.47
CA ASP A 48 -8.11 6.44 18.82
C ASP A 48 -8.01 7.39 17.61
N GLY A 49 -8.21 6.88 16.40
CA GLY A 49 -8.17 7.63 15.13
C GLY A 49 -6.79 8.13 14.70
N ARG A 50 -5.72 7.85 15.48
CA ARG A 50 -4.37 8.38 15.23
C ARG A 50 -3.66 7.70 14.07
N VAL A 51 -3.98 6.44 13.84
CA VAL A 51 -3.46 5.64 12.73
C VAL A 51 -4.57 5.43 11.73
N GLN A 52 -4.30 5.74 10.47
CA GLN A 52 -5.22 5.50 9.35
C GLN A 52 -4.51 4.71 8.27
N GLY A 53 -5.24 3.88 7.56
CA GLY A 53 -4.66 3.10 6.48
C GLY A 53 -5.67 2.58 5.49
N SER A 54 -5.15 2.01 4.41
CA SER A 54 -5.90 1.27 3.41
C SER A 54 -5.15 -0.02 3.10
N LEU A 55 -5.89 -1.08 2.83
CA LEU A 55 -5.36 -2.30 2.24
C LEU A 55 -6.36 -2.82 1.22
N ARG A 56 -5.91 -2.99 -0.02
CA ARG A 56 -6.63 -3.74 -1.05
C ARG A 56 -5.81 -4.95 -1.42
N ALA A 57 -6.46 -6.10 -1.45
CA ALA A 57 -5.86 -7.34 -1.90
C ALA A 57 -6.56 -7.79 -3.19
N PHE A 58 -5.78 -8.32 -4.11
CA PHE A 58 -6.27 -8.81 -5.39
C PHE A 58 -5.68 -10.18 -5.70
N SER A 59 -6.44 -11.02 -6.38
CA SER A 59 -5.95 -12.24 -7.01
C SER A 59 -6.29 -12.25 -8.50
N GLY A 60 -5.80 -13.23 -9.23
CA GLY A 60 -6.01 -13.35 -10.67
C GLY A 60 -5.73 -14.75 -11.17
N ALA A 61 -5.86 -14.95 -12.48
CA ALA A 61 -5.46 -16.22 -13.10
C ALA A 61 -3.97 -16.51 -12.85
N GLU A 62 -3.11 -15.50 -13.07
CA GLU A 62 -1.65 -15.57 -12.92
C GLU A 62 -1.13 -14.99 -11.59
N ILE A 63 -1.96 -14.20 -10.90
CA ILE A 63 -1.62 -13.58 -9.61
C ILE A 63 -2.13 -14.47 -8.48
N ASP A 64 -1.22 -14.93 -7.64
CA ASP A 64 -1.58 -15.61 -6.39
C ASP A 64 -2.10 -14.57 -5.39
N TRP A 65 -1.32 -13.50 -5.20
CA TRP A 65 -1.75 -12.38 -4.37
C TRP A 65 -1.04 -11.08 -4.73
N LEU A 66 -1.80 -9.99 -4.86
CA LEU A 66 -1.31 -8.62 -4.95
C LEU A 66 -1.86 -7.82 -3.76
N VAL A 67 -1.00 -7.10 -3.03
CA VAL A 67 -1.40 -6.17 -1.96
C VAL A 67 -0.97 -4.77 -2.33
N HIS A 68 -1.90 -3.82 -2.28
CA HIS A 68 -1.63 -2.39 -2.32
C HIS A 68 -2.12 -1.75 -1.02
N SER A 69 -1.20 -1.25 -0.19
CA SER A 69 -1.54 -0.74 1.13
C SER A 69 -0.70 0.45 1.59
N HIS A 70 -1.30 1.26 2.47
CA HIS A 70 -0.59 2.28 3.22
C HIS A 70 -1.08 2.34 4.66
N LEU A 71 -0.24 2.91 5.51
CA LEU A 71 -0.56 3.24 6.90
C LEU A 71 0.14 4.53 7.27
N LYS A 72 -0.58 5.47 7.88
CA LYS A 72 -0.09 6.80 8.27
C LYS A 72 -0.41 7.10 9.72
N ASN A 73 0.52 7.75 10.40
CA ASN A 73 0.33 8.39 11.70
C ASN A 73 0.97 9.80 11.65
N PRO A 74 0.16 10.84 11.38
CA PRO A 74 0.65 12.21 11.24
C PRO A 74 1.31 12.74 12.52
N MET A 75 0.85 12.31 13.69
CA MET A 75 1.41 12.77 14.97
C MET A 75 2.85 12.30 15.20
N LEU A 76 3.24 11.18 14.57
CA LEU A 76 4.59 10.62 14.65
C LEU A 76 5.39 10.85 13.37
N ASN A 77 4.88 11.67 12.44
CA ASN A 77 5.43 11.87 11.10
C ASN A 77 5.72 10.55 10.35
N PHE A 78 4.96 9.50 10.67
CA PHE A 78 5.24 8.15 10.23
C PHE A 78 4.30 7.74 9.10
N SER A 79 4.85 7.21 8.01
CA SER A 79 4.05 6.51 7.01
C SER A 79 4.78 5.32 6.38
N THR A 80 4.00 4.31 6.02
CA THR A 80 4.48 3.18 5.23
C THR A 80 3.55 2.96 4.06
N MET A 81 4.11 2.63 2.90
CA MET A 81 3.38 2.27 1.70
C MET A 81 3.99 0.99 1.12
N ARG A 82 3.15 0.10 0.60
CA ARG A 82 3.57 -1.21 0.08
C ARG A 82 2.78 -1.58 -1.16
N LEU A 83 3.50 -2.06 -2.16
CA LEU A 83 2.97 -2.83 -3.27
C LEU A 83 3.73 -4.17 -3.30
N LYS A 84 3.00 -5.25 -3.12
CA LYS A 84 3.55 -6.62 -3.15
C LYS A 84 2.80 -7.43 -4.17
N VAL A 85 3.51 -8.22 -4.97
CA VAL A 85 2.93 -9.12 -5.95
C VAL A 85 3.58 -10.50 -5.86
N VAL A 86 2.74 -11.54 -5.87
CA VAL A 86 3.13 -12.94 -5.92
C VAL A 86 2.44 -13.57 -7.12
N LEU A 87 3.23 -14.17 -8.02
CA LEU A 87 2.74 -14.87 -9.19
C LEU A 87 2.49 -16.34 -8.86
N LYS A 88 1.47 -16.96 -9.45
CA LYS A 88 1.21 -18.39 -9.26
C LYS A 88 2.33 -19.24 -9.84
N GLY A 89 2.66 -20.34 -9.16
CA GLY A 89 3.71 -21.28 -9.59
C GLY A 89 5.14 -20.73 -9.50
N GLN A 90 5.33 -19.50 -9.03
CA GLN A 90 6.65 -18.89 -8.81
C GLN A 90 6.95 -18.85 -7.31
N VAL A 91 8.17 -19.24 -6.92
CA VAL A 91 8.68 -19.02 -5.54
C VAL A 91 9.19 -17.57 -5.37
N LEU A 92 9.38 -16.83 -6.47
CA LEU A 92 9.89 -15.46 -6.51
C LEU A 92 8.82 -14.45 -6.08
N LYS A 93 9.04 -13.84 -4.91
CA LYS A 93 8.20 -12.80 -4.32
C LYS A 93 8.80 -11.43 -4.66
N HIS A 94 8.09 -10.60 -5.42
CA HIS A 94 8.51 -9.22 -5.68
C HIS A 94 7.79 -8.29 -4.70
N THR A 95 8.55 -7.49 -3.93
CA THR A 95 8.01 -6.54 -2.95
C THR A 95 8.71 -5.20 -3.10
N ILE A 96 7.93 -4.14 -3.28
CA ILE A 96 8.41 -2.76 -3.18
C ILE A 96 7.85 -2.19 -1.88
N MET A 97 8.74 -1.84 -0.95
CA MET A 97 8.40 -1.22 0.34
C MET A 97 9.00 0.16 0.40
N ILE A 98 8.16 1.15 0.67
CA ILE A 98 8.60 2.54 0.88
C ILE A 98 8.18 2.94 2.30
N LYS A 99 9.15 3.41 3.08
CA LYS A 99 8.96 3.92 4.43
C LYS A 99 9.40 5.37 4.46
N ILE A 100 8.52 6.26 4.92
CA ILE A 100 8.85 7.67 5.15
C ILE A 100 8.81 7.89 6.67
N LEU A 101 9.90 8.46 7.20
CA LEU A 101 10.10 8.80 8.62
C LEU A 101 10.02 10.32 8.83
#